data_AF-A0A382JVP9-F1
#
_entry.id   AF-A0A382JVP9-F1
#
_cell.length_a   1.000
_cell.length_b   1.000
_cell.length_c   1.000
_cell.angle_alpha   90.00
_cell.angle_beta   90.00
_cell.angle_gamma   90.00
#
_symmetry.space_group_name_H-M   'P 1'
#
loop_
_entity.id
_entity.type
_entity.pdbx_description
1 polymer ?
#
loop_
_entity_poly.entity_id
_entity_poly.type
_entity_poly.pdbx_seq_one_letter_code
_entity_poly.pdbx_strand_id
1 'polypeptide(L)'
;PWPRFFVSLLVGNVRSWDAKNEAHSHAWTNHYPTGVGVSMVGLTRKVLTNAFEHLRIPCLTLYSPRDTVVHPRKIETIFDRLGSSPKRLLAILDSEDPGQHVITGDILSPSTNERVIHQMLKFLKNLG
;
A
#
# COMPACT_ATOMS: atom_id res chain seq x y z
N PRO A 1 8.75 -16.44 17.85
CA PRO A 1 7.68 -16.86 18.79
C PRO A 1 7.08 -15.67 19.56
N TRP A 2 7.90 -14.90 20.27
CA TRP A 2 7.48 -13.84 21.18
C TRP A 2 6.72 -12.63 20.57
N PRO A 3 7.04 -12.14 19.36
CA PRO A 3 6.35 -10.96 18.81
C PRO A 3 4.84 -11.16 18.63
N ARG A 4 4.41 -12.36 18.24
CA ARG A 4 2.98 -12.69 18.12
C ARG A 4 2.27 -12.66 19.47
N PHE A 5 2.90 -13.21 20.50
CA PHE A 5 2.36 -13.25 21.87
C PHE A 5 2.16 -11.84 22.45
N PHE A 6 3.19 -10.98 22.40
CA PHE A 6 3.10 -9.63 22.94
C PHE A 6 2.13 -8.72 22.16
N VAL A 7 2.06 -8.83 20.84
CA VAL A 7 1.07 -8.07 20.05
C VAL A 7 -0.35 -8.55 20.35
N SER A 8 -0.55 -9.85 20.58
CA SER A 8 -1.85 -10.41 21.01
C SER A 8 -2.30 -9.84 22.35
N LEU A 9 -1.38 -9.64 23.30
CA LEU A 9 -1.69 -9.05 24.60
C LEU A 9 -2.08 -7.57 24.51
N LEU A 10 -1.51 -6.81 23.56
CA LEU A 10 -1.77 -5.38 23.38
C LEU A 10 -2.99 -5.08 22.50
N VAL A 11 -3.15 -5.84 21.40
CA VAL A 11 -4.16 -5.58 20.36
C VAL A 11 -5.35 -6.55 20.47
N GLY A 12 -5.24 -7.58 21.30
CA GLY A 12 -6.15 -8.71 21.34
C GLY A 12 -5.76 -9.81 20.36
N ASN A 13 -6.39 -10.98 20.53
CA ASN A 13 -6.15 -12.15 19.68
C ASN A 13 -6.67 -11.97 18.25
N VAL A 14 -7.61 -11.04 18.06
CA VAL A 14 -8.22 -10.73 16.78
C VAL A 14 -8.16 -9.23 16.54
N ARG A 15 -7.83 -8.86 15.31
CA ARG A 15 -7.94 -7.49 14.83
C ARG A 15 -9.23 -7.35 14.04
N SER A 16 -10.01 -6.31 14.34
CA SER A 16 -11.22 -5.96 13.58
C SER A 16 -11.39 -4.46 13.44
N TRP A 17 -12.20 -4.05 12.46
CA TRP A 17 -12.65 -2.67 12.27
C TRP A 17 -13.99 -2.67 11.54
N ASP A 18 -14.73 -1.57 11.69
CA ASP A 18 -16.00 -1.38 11.00
C ASP A 18 -15.77 -1.13 9.51
N ALA A 19 -16.63 -1.72 8.69
CA ALA A 19 -16.60 -1.46 7.26
C ALA A 19 -17.05 -0.03 6.96
N LYS A 20 -16.42 0.61 5.98
CA LYS A 20 -16.72 2.00 5.60
C LYS A 20 -18.00 2.14 4.77
N ASN A 21 -18.41 1.07 4.08
CA ASN A 21 -19.66 0.96 3.32
C ASN A 21 -19.97 -0.53 3.07
N GLU A 22 -21.14 -0.81 2.48
CA GLU A 22 -21.60 -2.18 2.19
C GLU A 22 -20.64 -2.95 1.27
N ALA A 23 -20.15 -2.30 0.20
CA ALA A 23 -19.21 -2.91 -0.73
C ALA A 23 -17.89 -3.30 -0.05
N HIS A 24 -17.38 -2.44 0.85
CA HIS A 24 -16.21 -2.73 1.67
C HIS A 24 -16.48 -3.87 2.66
N SER A 25 -17.68 -3.96 3.24
CA SER A 25 -18.05 -5.06 4.11
C SER A 25 -18.06 -6.40 3.37
N HIS A 26 -18.54 -6.41 2.13
CA HIS A 26 -18.62 -7.62 1.31
C HIS A 26 -17.24 -8.07 0.81
N ALA A 27 -16.40 -7.14 0.37
CA ALA A 27 -15.17 -7.49 -0.33
C ALA A 27 -13.91 -7.60 0.57
N TRP A 28 -13.94 -7.09 1.81
CA TRP A 28 -12.78 -7.11 2.73
C TRP A 28 -12.98 -8.09 3.88
N THR A 29 -11.90 -8.78 4.26
CA THR A 29 -11.82 -9.46 5.56
C THR A 29 -11.56 -8.41 6.64
N ASN A 30 -12.61 -7.97 7.32
CA ASN A 30 -12.55 -6.95 8.37
C ASN A 30 -12.32 -7.52 9.78
N HIS A 31 -12.10 -8.84 9.91
CA HIS A 31 -11.86 -9.53 11.17
C HIS A 31 -10.92 -10.73 10.95
N TYR A 32 -9.75 -10.76 11.59
CA TYR A 32 -8.80 -11.86 11.46
C TYR A 32 -7.82 -11.97 12.64
N PRO A 33 -7.23 -13.16 12.89
CA PRO A 33 -6.28 -13.35 13.98
C PRO A 33 -5.11 -12.37 13.90
N THR A 34 -4.81 -11.67 14.99
CA THR A 34 -3.75 -10.64 15.06
C THR A 34 -2.38 -11.15 14.61
N GLY A 35 -2.11 -12.45 14.81
CA GLY A 35 -0.89 -13.10 14.36
C GLY A 35 -0.64 -13.04 12.84
N VAL A 36 -1.68 -12.87 12.02
CA VAL A 36 -1.56 -12.68 10.56
C VAL A 36 -0.82 -11.37 10.25
N GLY A 37 -1.22 -10.27 10.91
CA GLY A 37 -0.58 -8.96 10.73
C GLY A 37 0.91 -8.97 11.11
N VAL A 38 1.27 -9.67 12.19
CA VAL A 38 2.67 -9.85 12.60
C VAL A 38 3.49 -10.57 11.53
N SER A 39 2.88 -11.56 10.87
CA SER A 39 3.52 -12.32 9.79
C SER A 39 3.77 -11.44 8.56
N MET A 40 2.77 -10.63 8.19
CA MET A 40 2.89 -9.67 7.09
C MET A 40 4.02 -8.66 7.34
N VAL A 41 4.07 -8.06 8.54
CA VAL A 41 5.14 -7.12 8.91
C VAL A 41 6.52 -7.80 8.88
N GLY A 42 6.62 -9.05 9.33
CA GLY A 42 7.85 -9.85 9.26
C GLY A 42 8.33 -10.04 7.82
N LEU A 43 7.41 -10.40 6.92
CA LEU A 43 7.70 -10.53 5.49
C LEU A 43 8.14 -9.20 4.88
N THR A 44 7.41 -8.11 5.13
CA THR A 44 7.77 -6.77 4.63
C THR A 44 9.17 -6.38 5.08
N ARG A 45 9.52 -6.58 6.36
CA ARG A 45 10.88 -6.31 6.87
C ARG A 45 11.95 -7.11 6.13
N LYS A 46 11.68 -8.37 5.80
CA LYS A 46 12.62 -9.20 5.02
C LYS A 46 12.74 -8.71 3.57
N VAL A 47 11.65 -8.31 2.93
CA VAL A 47 11.69 -7.74 1.57
C VAL A 47 12.50 -6.45 1.53
N LEU A 48 12.40 -5.62 2.58
CA LEU A 48 13.12 -4.36 2.70
C LEU A 48 14.64 -4.50 2.81
N THR A 49 15.18 -5.71 3.02
CA THR A 49 16.64 -5.96 3.04
C THR A 49 17.22 -6.24 1.65
N ASN A 50 16.39 -6.30 0.60
CA ASN A 50 16.88 -6.58 -0.76
C ASN A 50 17.59 -5.37 -1.38
N ALA A 51 18.45 -5.65 -2.35
CA ALA A 51 19.16 -4.64 -3.16
C ALA A 51 18.24 -4.08 -4.26
N PHE A 52 17.37 -3.13 -3.90
CA PHE A 52 16.43 -2.50 -4.84
C PHE A 52 17.13 -1.75 -5.99
N GLU A 53 18.38 -1.33 -5.79
CA GLU A 53 19.26 -0.76 -6.82
C GLU A 53 19.54 -1.69 -8.00
N HIS A 54 19.31 -3.00 -7.85
CA HIS A 54 19.48 -3.99 -8.92
C HIS A 54 18.20 -4.26 -9.72
N LEU A 55 17.05 -3.75 -9.29
CA LEU A 55 15.79 -3.93 -10.01
C LEU A 55 15.76 -3.01 -11.23
N ARG A 56 15.83 -3.59 -12.43
CA ARG A 56 15.91 -2.83 -13.70
C ARG A 56 14.59 -2.65 -14.45
N ILE A 57 13.53 -3.34 -14.02
CA ILE A 57 12.22 -3.33 -14.68
C ILE A 57 11.59 -1.93 -14.57
N PRO A 58 11.01 -1.34 -15.63
CA PRO A 58 10.33 -0.06 -15.55
C PRO A 58 9.25 -0.05 -14.47
N CYS A 59 9.17 1.02 -13.68
CA CYS A 59 8.30 1.06 -12.50
C CYS A 59 7.51 2.36 -12.36
N LEU A 60 6.18 2.24 -12.30
CA LEU A 60 5.29 3.32 -11.85
C LEU A 60 4.84 3.02 -10.42
N THR A 61 5.14 3.92 -9.49
CA THR A 61 4.70 3.85 -8.09
C THR A 61 3.68 4.95 -7.82
N LEU A 62 2.49 4.57 -7.37
CA LEU A 62 1.45 5.49 -6.90
C LEU A 62 1.37 5.38 -5.38
N TYR A 63 1.28 6.50 -4.68
CA TYR A 63 1.18 6.53 -3.22
C TYR A 63 0.45 7.79 -2.75
N SER A 64 0.04 7.81 -1.48
CA SER A 64 -0.37 9.05 -0.82
C SER A 64 0.68 9.52 0.18
N PRO A 65 1.13 10.78 0.11
CA PRO A 65 1.92 11.42 1.18
C PRO A 65 1.18 11.53 2.52
N ARG A 66 -0.14 11.32 2.52
CA ARG A 66 -1.03 11.43 3.70
C ARG A 66 -1.48 10.07 4.23
N ASP A 67 -0.95 8.97 3.69
CA ASP A 67 -1.30 7.61 4.11
C ASP A 67 -1.01 7.42 5.61
N THR A 68 -2.01 6.93 6.34
CA THR A 68 -1.94 6.70 7.80
C THR A 68 -1.70 5.23 8.17
N VAL A 69 -1.65 4.33 7.19
CA VAL A 69 -1.45 2.88 7.37
C VAL A 69 0.00 2.49 7.09
N VAL A 70 0.62 3.03 6.04
CA VAL A 70 2.06 2.84 5.75
C VAL A 70 2.85 4.14 5.96
N HIS A 71 4.17 4.09 5.80
CA HIS A 71 5.03 5.27 5.99
C HIS A 71 5.44 5.85 4.62
N PRO A 72 4.85 6.96 4.14
CA PRO A 72 5.12 7.50 2.81
C PRO A 72 6.60 7.80 2.55
N ARG A 73 7.30 8.36 3.54
CA ARG A 73 8.75 8.64 3.43
C ARG A 73 9.61 7.41 3.13
N LYS A 74 9.18 6.22 3.59
CA LYS A 74 9.90 4.97 3.25
C LYS A 74 9.68 4.59 1.80
N ILE A 75 8.50 4.85 1.23
CA ILE A 75 8.20 4.65 -0.19
C ILE A 75 9.11 5.56 -1.02
N GLU A 76 9.17 6.85 -0.70
CA GLU A 76 10.06 7.82 -1.35
C GLU A 76 11.52 7.36 -1.30
N THR A 77 12.01 6.99 -0.12
CA THR A 77 13.40 6.54 0.08
C THR A 77 13.74 5.30 -0.76
N ILE A 78 12.84 4.33 -0.84
CA ILE A 78 13.04 3.11 -1.65
C ILE A 78 12.95 3.44 -3.13
N PHE A 79 11.99 4.28 -3.52
CA PHE A 79 11.83 4.71 -4.92
C PHE A 79 13.10 5.40 -5.42
N ASP A 80 13.73 6.26 -4.63
CA ASP A 80 14.98 6.94 -4.98
C ASP A 80 16.11 5.93 -5.25
N ARG A 81 16.21 4.90 -4.41
CA ARG A 81 17.20 3.81 -4.54
C ARG A 81 16.91 2.81 -5.64
N LEU A 82 15.67 2.75 -6.13
CA LEU A 82 15.25 1.76 -7.12
C LEU A 82 16.08 1.90 -8.42
N GLY A 83 16.70 0.81 -8.86
CA GLY A 83 17.54 0.77 -10.07
C GLY A 83 16.81 0.85 -11.40
N SER A 84 15.49 1.06 -11.35
CA SER A 84 14.54 0.98 -12.46
C SER A 84 14.70 2.17 -13.41
N SER A 85 14.64 1.90 -14.72
CA SER A 85 14.63 2.94 -15.75
C SER A 85 13.78 2.49 -16.96
N PRO A 86 12.75 3.26 -17.36
CA PRO A 86 12.24 4.45 -16.69
C PRO A 86 11.48 4.13 -15.40
N LYS A 87 11.56 5.03 -14.41
CA LYS A 87 10.77 4.97 -13.18
C LYS A 87 10.01 6.28 -12.93
N ARG A 88 8.82 6.20 -12.33
CA ARG A 88 7.99 7.36 -11.99
C ARG A 88 7.28 7.17 -10.64
N LEU A 89 7.32 8.21 -9.81
CA LEU A 89 6.56 8.31 -8.56
C LEU A 89 5.43 9.31 -8.74
N LEU A 90 4.21 8.93 -8.35
CA LEU A 90 3.02 9.76 -8.44
C LEU A 90 2.31 9.83 -7.09
N ALA A 91 2.21 11.04 -6.54
CA ALA A 91 1.43 11.30 -5.34
C ALA A 91 -0.07 11.49 -5.68
N ILE A 92 -0.94 10.84 -4.90
CA ILE A 92 -2.39 11.02 -4.89
C ILE A 92 -2.74 11.71 -3.56
N LEU A 93 -3.38 12.88 -3.59
CA LEU A 93 -3.59 13.75 -2.42
C LEU A 93 -5.05 13.87 -1.99
N ASP A 94 -5.94 13.32 -2.81
CA ASP A 94 -7.38 13.54 -2.88
C ASP A 94 -8.12 12.20 -2.98
N SER A 95 -7.55 11.16 -2.34
CA SER A 95 -8.28 9.92 -2.10
C SER A 95 -9.49 10.20 -1.19
N GLU A 96 -10.60 9.52 -1.42
CA GLU A 96 -11.80 9.65 -0.58
C GLU A 96 -11.70 8.79 0.69
N ASP A 97 -10.76 7.85 0.73
CA ASP A 97 -10.42 7.10 1.92
C ASP A 97 -9.94 8.06 3.04
N PRO A 98 -10.60 8.10 4.21
CA PRO A 98 -10.15 8.91 5.35
C PRO A 98 -8.69 8.64 5.75
N GLY A 99 -8.24 7.39 5.59
CA GLY A 99 -6.87 6.98 5.88
C GLY A 99 -5.87 7.32 4.77
N GLN A 100 -6.36 7.78 3.61
CA GLN A 100 -5.59 8.05 2.39
C GLN A 100 -4.77 6.84 1.92
N HIS A 101 -5.20 5.61 2.24
CA HIS A 101 -4.46 4.39 1.99
C HIS A 101 -4.96 3.66 0.74
N VAL A 102 -6.28 3.56 0.58
CA VAL A 102 -6.90 3.02 -0.62
C VAL A 102 -7.11 4.16 -1.62
N ILE A 103 -6.03 4.51 -2.33
CA ILE A 103 -5.90 5.69 -3.19
C ILE A 103 -6.60 5.61 -4.55
N THR A 104 -7.20 4.47 -4.89
CA THR A 104 -7.98 4.25 -6.12
C THR A 104 -8.90 3.05 -5.93
N GLY A 105 -9.98 2.98 -6.70
CA GLY A 105 -10.92 1.87 -6.76
C GLY A 105 -12.32 2.28 -6.32
N ASP A 106 -13.33 1.69 -6.95
CA ASP A 106 -14.76 2.09 -6.83
C ASP A 106 -15.30 2.08 -5.40
N ILE A 107 -14.70 1.28 -4.52
CA ILE A 107 -15.21 1.06 -3.17
C ILE A 107 -14.85 2.21 -2.22
N LEU A 108 -13.64 2.78 -2.32
CA LEU A 108 -13.14 3.77 -1.36
C LEU A 108 -12.56 5.05 -1.99
N SER A 109 -12.18 5.05 -3.27
CA SER A 109 -11.70 6.25 -3.98
C SER A 109 -12.08 6.22 -5.47
N PRO A 110 -13.38 6.17 -5.82
CA PRO A 110 -13.82 6.15 -7.21
C PRO A 110 -13.36 7.39 -8.00
N SER A 111 -13.35 8.58 -7.38
CA SER A 111 -13.03 9.83 -8.06
C SER A 111 -11.60 9.89 -8.63
N THR A 112 -10.69 9.07 -8.13
CA THR A 112 -9.30 9.05 -8.62
C THR A 112 -9.10 8.11 -9.81
N ASN A 113 -10.07 7.23 -10.12
CA ASN A 113 -9.90 6.13 -11.06
C ASN A 113 -9.50 6.58 -12.46
N GLU A 114 -10.26 7.50 -13.07
CA GLU A 114 -9.98 7.97 -14.43
C GLU A 114 -8.58 8.56 -14.56
N ARG A 115 -8.19 9.40 -13.59
CA ARG A 115 -6.86 10.01 -13.57
C ARG A 115 -5.77 8.97 -13.38
N VAL A 116 -5.94 8.00 -12.47
CA VAL A 116 -4.97 6.92 -12.24
C VAL A 116 -4.81 6.06 -13.50
N ILE A 117 -5.92 5.64 -14.13
CA ILE A 117 -5.92 4.89 -15.38
C ILE A 117 -5.17 5.65 -16.47
N HIS A 118 -5.44 6.95 -16.63
CA HIS A 118 -4.71 7.79 -17.58
C HIS A 118 -3.20 7.76 -17.31
N GLN A 119 -2.76 7.92 -16.05
CA GLN A 119 -1.33 7.92 -15.71
C GLN A 119 -0.67 6.56 -15.96
N MET A 120 -1.37 5.45 -15.69
CA MET A 120 -0.90 4.09 -16.00
C MET A 120 -0.75 3.90 -17.51
N LEU A 121 -1.77 4.24 -18.30
CA LEU A 121 -1.72 4.13 -19.76
C LEU A 121 -0.64 5.03 -20.37
N LYS A 122 -0.48 6.26 -19.85
CA LYS A 122 0.59 7.17 -20.28
C LYS A 122 1.96 6.59 -19.97
N PHE A 123 2.15 5.97 -18.80
CA PHE A 123 3.40 5.31 -18.46
C PHE A 123 3.71 4.17 -19.42
N LEU A 124 2.74 3.29 -19.69
CA LEU A 124 2.90 2.17 -20.62
C LEU A 124 3.23 2.61 -22.04
N LYS A 125 2.53 3.62 -22.58
CA LYS A 125 2.82 4.18 -23.91
C LYS A 125 4.25 4.74 -24.03
N ASN A 126 4.81 5.23 -22.93
CA ASN A 126 6.19 5.75 -22.91
C ASN A 126 7.26 4.63 -22.86
N LEU A 127 6.87 3.36 -22.71
CA LEU A 127 7.80 2.22 -22.70
C LEU A 127 8.11 1.69 -24.11
N GLY A 128 7.31 2.04 -25.12
CA GLY A 128 7.39 1.50 -26.48
C GLY A 128 6.13 0.74 -26.85
#